data_AF-A0A8T7GI64-F1
#
_entry.id   AF-A0A8T7GI64-F1
#
_cell.length_a   1.000
_cell.length_b   1.000
_cell.length_c   1.000
_cell.angle_alpha   90.00
_cell.angle_beta   90.00
_cell.angle_gamma   90.00
#
_symmetry.space_group_name_H-M   'P 1'
#
loop_
_entity.id
_entity.type
_entity.pdbx_description
1 polymer ?
#
loop_
_entity_poly.entity_id
_entity_poly.type
_entity_poly.pdbx_seq_one_letter_code
_entity_poly.pdbx_strand_id
1 'polypeptide(L)'
;MAARKAEAKVSKPFIVAAVLLVFAGSLIGSVWMTTIFALVEHPFYRAFPFHMVLQIDGFLTMLIMGIGYMIVPRFRNIVLPSSKLAVASFLLVLSSIALDIVGVDAAFVRLAGVFIFAGL
;
A
#
# COMPACT_ATOMS: atom_id res chain seq x y z
N MET A 1 7.25 26.43 7.25
CA MET A 1 6.14 25.76 7.96
C MET A 1 5.06 25.22 7.02
N ALA A 2 4.68 25.93 5.95
CA ALA A 2 3.68 25.47 4.98
C ALA A 2 4.05 24.17 4.23
N ALA A 3 5.31 24.00 3.81
CA ALA A 3 5.79 22.79 3.13
C ALA A 3 5.58 21.51 3.95
N ARG A 4 5.90 21.55 5.26
CA ARG A 4 5.67 20.44 6.21
C ARG A 4 4.20 20.04 6.30
N LYS A 5 3.28 21.00 6.20
CA LYS A 5 1.83 20.76 6.23
C LYS A 5 1.34 20.08 4.95
N ALA A 6 1.93 20.43 3.80
CA ALA A 6 1.63 19.80 2.52
C ALA A 6 2.11 18.34 2.45
N GLU A 7 3.35 18.08 2.90
CA GLU A 7 3.90 16.73 3.01
C GLU A 7 3.01 15.83 3.88
N ALA A 8 2.69 16.27 5.10
CA ALA A 8 1.85 15.51 6.02
C ALA A 8 0.44 15.26 5.49
N LYS A 9 -0.13 16.20 4.72
CA LYS A 9 -1.43 16.03 4.08
C LYS A 9 -1.41 14.92 3.03
N VAL A 10 -0.30 14.78 2.31
CA VAL A 10 -0.13 13.81 1.22
C VAL A 10 0.31 12.44 1.73
N SER A 11 1.19 12.38 2.72
CA SER A 11 1.69 11.10 3.26
C SER A 11 0.68 10.37 4.15
N LYS A 12 -0.17 11.11 4.87
CA LYS A 12 -1.11 10.52 5.83
C LYS A 12 -2.06 9.49 5.20
N PRO A 13 -2.70 9.73 4.03
CA PRO A 13 -3.53 8.72 3.37
C PRO A 13 -2.80 7.40 3.09
N PHE A 14 -1.55 7.44 2.62
CA PHE A 14 -0.74 6.25 2.38
C PHE A 14 -0.50 5.47 3.68
N ILE A 15 -0.08 6.15 4.74
CA ILE A 15 0.21 5.51 6.04
C ILE A 15 -1.06 4.92 6.64
N VAL A 16 -2.18 5.64 6.58
CA VAL A 16 -3.48 5.14 7.07
C VAL A 16 -3.91 3.92 6.26
N ALA A 17 -3.82 3.96 4.92
CA ALA A 17 -4.12 2.81 4.09
C ALA A 17 -3.20 1.62 4.43
N ALA A 18 -1.91 1.84 4.61
CA ALA A 18 -0.96 0.80 5.00
C ALA A 18 -1.37 0.13 6.32
N VAL A 19 -1.74 0.93 7.34
CA VAL A 19 -2.21 0.43 8.63
C VAL A 19 -3.48 -0.41 8.47
N LEU A 20 -4.45 0.05 7.67
CA LEU A 20 -5.68 -0.72 7.43
C LEU A 20 -5.38 -2.03 6.70
N LEU A 21 -4.49 -2.00 5.71
CA LEU A 21 -4.11 -3.17 4.91
C LEU A 21 -3.34 -4.21 5.75
N VAL A 22 -2.43 -3.79 6.65
CA VAL A 22 -1.72 -4.75 7.52
C VAL A 22 -2.67 -5.42 8.49
N PHE A 23 -3.65 -4.71 9.04
CA PHE A 23 -4.65 -5.34 9.92
C PHE A 23 -5.52 -6.32 9.13
N ALA A 24 -6.04 -5.92 7.97
CA ALA A 24 -6.85 -6.80 7.11
C ALA A 24 -6.06 -8.03 6.64
N GLY A 25 -4.84 -7.83 6.16
CA GLY A 25 -3.94 -8.91 5.73
C GLY A 25 -3.55 -9.84 6.87
N SER A 26 -3.33 -9.31 8.07
CA SER A 26 -3.00 -10.13 9.25
C SER A 26 -4.18 -10.98 9.68
N LEU A 27 -5.40 -10.43 9.69
CA LEU A 27 -6.62 -11.19 9.99
C LEU A 27 -6.83 -12.34 9.00
N ILE A 28 -6.71 -12.07 7.69
CA ILE A 28 -6.80 -13.10 6.66
C ILE A 28 -5.68 -14.15 6.80
N GLY A 29 -4.46 -13.69 7.14
CA GLY A 29 -3.33 -14.58 7.42
C GLY A 29 -3.58 -15.48 8.63
N SER A 30 -4.17 -14.95 9.71
CA SER A 30 -4.55 -15.74 10.89
C SER A 30 -5.58 -16.81 10.54
N VAL A 31 -6.59 -16.47 9.72
CA VAL A 31 -7.57 -17.45 9.21
C VAL A 31 -6.88 -18.53 8.39
N TRP A 32 -6.00 -18.15 7.46
CA TRP A 32 -5.23 -19.11 6.66
C TRP A 32 -4.38 -20.05 7.54
N MET A 33 -3.71 -19.51 8.58
CA MET A 33 -2.89 -20.33 9.50
C MET A 33 -3.68 -21.43 10.21
N THR A 34 -4.99 -21.26 10.44
CA THR A 34 -5.83 -22.33 11.04
C THR A 34 -5.88 -23.60 10.18
N THR A 35 -5.68 -23.49 8.86
CA THR A 35 -5.63 -24.63 7.93
C THR A 35 -4.38 -25.48 8.11
N ILE A 36 -3.26 -24.87 8.51
CA ILE A 36 -2.00 -25.58 8.74
C ILE A 36 -2.11 -26.47 9.97
N PHE A 37 -2.86 -26.03 10.98
CA PHE A 37 -3.09 -26.78 12.22
C PHE A 37 -4.26 -27.79 12.11
N ALA A 38 -4.80 -28.01 10.91
CA ALA A 38 -5.97 -28.87 10.66
C ALA A 38 -7.20 -28.53 11.53
N LEU A 39 -7.33 -27.26 11.96
CA LEU A 39 -8.42 -26.81 12.83
C LEU A 39 -9.73 -26.54 12.05
N VAL A 40 -9.63 -26.35 10.73
CA VAL A 40 -10.78 -26.00 9.86
C VAL A 40 -10.58 -26.66 8.48
N GLU A 41 -11.68 -27.03 7.82
CA GLU A 41 -11.68 -27.67 6.50
C GLU A 41 -10.95 -26.84 5.41
N HIS A 42 -10.64 -27.52 4.30
CA HIS A 42 -9.81 -27.05 3.19
C HIS A 42 -10.14 -25.69 2.52
N PRO A 43 -11.37 -25.12 2.41
CA PRO A 43 -11.58 -23.95 1.54
C PRO A 43 -10.75 -22.70 1.90
N PHE A 44 -10.25 -22.60 3.13
CA PHE A 44 -9.45 -21.48 3.60
C PHE A 44 -8.01 -21.43 3.03
N TYR A 45 -7.50 -22.45 2.31
CA TYR A 45 -6.22 -22.33 1.58
C TYR A 45 -6.27 -21.18 0.54
N ARG A 46 -7.46 -20.89 0.01
CA ARG A 46 -7.70 -19.79 -0.95
C ARG A 46 -7.54 -18.41 -0.32
N ALA A 47 -7.42 -18.29 1.00
CA ALA A 47 -7.15 -17.03 1.68
C ALA A 47 -5.70 -16.55 1.51
N PHE A 48 -4.76 -17.45 1.23
CA PHE A 48 -3.33 -17.13 1.15
C PHE A 48 -2.98 -16.07 0.08
N PRO A 49 -3.48 -16.14 -1.17
CA PRO A 49 -3.23 -15.10 -2.16
C PRO A 49 -3.70 -13.71 -1.70
N PHE A 50 -4.87 -13.62 -1.05
CA PHE A 50 -5.36 -12.35 -0.50
C PHE A 50 -4.48 -11.84 0.64
N HIS A 51 -4.01 -12.72 1.51
CA HIS A 51 -3.04 -12.37 2.55
C HIS A 51 -1.76 -11.77 1.94
N MET A 52 -1.19 -12.42 0.92
CA MET A 52 -0.01 -11.91 0.21
C MET A 52 -0.25 -10.54 -0.43
N VAL A 53 -1.34 -10.37 -1.20
CA VAL A 53 -1.67 -9.11 -1.86
C VAL A 53 -1.79 -7.98 -0.84
N LEU A 54 -2.49 -8.21 0.28
CA LEU A 54 -2.68 -7.17 1.29
C LEU A 54 -1.40 -6.83 2.06
N GLN A 55 -0.50 -7.79 2.29
CA GLN A 55 0.73 -7.57 3.05
C GLN A 55 1.87 -7.01 2.20
N ILE A 56 2.14 -7.61 1.05
CA ILE A 56 3.30 -7.30 0.21
C ILE A 56 2.96 -6.19 -0.79
N ASP A 57 1.97 -6.42 -1.65
CA ASP A 57 1.61 -5.44 -2.67
C ASP A 57 0.88 -4.22 -2.08
N GLY A 58 0.13 -4.44 -1.00
CA GLY A 58 -0.65 -3.43 -0.30
C GLY A 58 0.13 -2.69 0.78
N PHE A 59 0.18 -3.28 1.98
CA PHE A 59 0.73 -2.68 3.18
C PHE A 59 2.15 -2.16 2.98
N LEU A 60 3.07 -3.03 2.54
CA LEU A 60 4.48 -2.67 2.44
C LEU A 60 4.69 -1.52 1.45
N THR A 61 4.06 -1.60 0.27
CA THR A 61 4.15 -0.55 -0.76
C THR A 61 3.60 0.78 -0.26
N MET A 62 2.39 0.77 0.31
CA MET A 62 1.76 1.98 0.86
C MET A 62 2.59 2.58 2.00
N LEU A 63 3.16 1.75 2.88
CA LEU A 63 4.00 2.21 3.98
C LEU A 63 5.27 2.89 3.45
N ILE A 64 5.99 2.22 2.55
CA ILE A 64 7.24 2.75 1.97
C ILE A 64 6.97 4.10 1.30
N MET A 65 5.93 4.19 0.47
CA MET A 65 5.61 5.42 -0.24
C MET A 65 5.13 6.52 0.72
N GLY A 66 4.29 6.20 1.70
CA GLY A 66 3.82 7.18 2.69
C GLY A 66 4.96 7.77 3.52
N ILE A 67 5.85 6.92 4.02
CA ILE A 67 7.05 7.35 4.72
C ILE A 67 8.00 8.11 3.77
N GLY A 68 8.16 7.65 2.54
CA GLY A 68 8.98 8.31 1.51
C GLY A 68 8.50 9.73 1.19
N TYR A 69 7.21 9.93 0.93
CA TYR A 69 6.61 11.25 0.69
C TYR A 69 6.78 12.21 1.88
N MET A 70 6.97 11.68 3.09
CA MET A 70 7.24 12.47 4.29
C MET A 70 8.73 12.77 4.48
N ILE A 71 9.59 11.79 4.24
CA ILE A 71 11.01 11.83 4.64
C ILE A 71 11.92 12.29 3.50
N VAL A 72 11.69 11.86 2.26
CA VAL A 72 12.57 12.17 1.11
C VAL A 72 12.68 13.67 0.83
N PRO A 73 11.58 14.45 0.75
CA PRO A 73 11.69 15.89 0.53
C PRO A 73 12.49 16.59 1.64
N ARG A 74 12.37 16.11 2.89
CA ARG A 74 13.10 16.65 4.05
C ARG A 74 14.58 16.38 3.98
N PHE A 75 14.97 15.14 3.67
CA PHE A 75 16.39 14.80 3.51
C PHE A 75 17.04 15.55 2.35
N ARG A 76 16.30 15.75 1.26
CA ARG A 76 16.77 16.52 0.10
C ARG A 76 16.67 18.03 0.28
N ASN A 77 16.05 18.51 1.37
CA ASN A 77 15.71 19.90 1.60
C ASN A 77 14.97 20.55 0.41
N ILE A 78 14.05 19.80 -0.22
CA ILE A 78 13.18 20.25 -1.31
C ILE A 78 11.72 20.27 -0.85
N VAL A 79 10.91 21.06 -1.55
CA VAL A 79 9.45 20.99 -1.42
C VAL A 79 8.92 19.81 -2.23
N LEU A 80 7.78 19.26 -1.79
CA LEU A 80 7.07 18.25 -2.58
C LEU A 80 6.75 18.83 -3.97
N PRO A 81 7.23 18.22 -5.08
CA PRO A 81 7.09 18.80 -6.41
C PRO A 81 5.65 19.01 -6.84
N SER A 82 4.77 18.05 -6.53
CA SER A 82 3.34 18.15 -6.84
C SER A 82 2.50 17.26 -5.94
N SER A 83 1.61 17.88 -5.15
CA SER A 83 0.61 17.13 -4.36
C SER A 83 -0.38 16.38 -5.25
N LYS A 84 -0.67 16.87 -6.45
CA LYS A 84 -1.59 16.19 -7.40
C LYS A 84 -1.00 14.88 -7.90
N LEU A 85 0.28 14.87 -8.23
CA LEU A 85 0.98 13.65 -8.66
C LEU A 85 1.06 12.63 -7.53
N ALA A 86 1.29 13.07 -6.30
CA ALA A 86 1.28 12.15 -5.17
C ALA A 86 -0.12 11.54 -4.89
N VAL A 87 -1.20 12.31 -5.10
CA VAL A 87 -2.57 11.77 -5.03
C VAL A 87 -2.84 10.80 -6.20
N ALA A 88 -2.38 11.10 -7.41
CA ALA A 88 -2.50 10.17 -8.54
C ALA A 88 -1.74 8.87 -8.28
N SER A 89 -0.52 8.96 -7.74
CA SER A 89 0.29 7.82 -7.30
C SER A 89 -0.45 6.97 -6.25
N PHE A 90 -1.04 7.60 -5.23
CA PHE A 90 -1.87 6.93 -4.23
C PHE A 90 -3.02 6.15 -4.87
N LEU A 91 -3.78 6.80 -5.76
CA LEU A 91 -4.95 6.20 -6.39
C LEU A 91 -4.57 5.04 -7.31
N LEU A 92 -3.46 5.13 -8.05
CA LEU A 92 -2.97 4.05 -8.90
C LEU A 92 -2.60 2.82 -8.07
N VAL A 93 -1.81 3.00 -7.00
CA VAL A 93 -1.44 1.88 -6.13
C VAL A 93 -2.67 1.30 -5.43
N LEU A 94 -3.56 2.14 -4.90
CA LEU A 94 -4.80 1.67 -4.25
C LEU A 94 -5.69 0.88 -5.21
N SER A 95 -5.84 1.36 -6.45
CA SER A 95 -6.62 0.68 -7.48
C SER A 95 -5.97 -0.64 -7.88
N SER A 96 -4.64 -0.70 -7.93
CA SER A 96 -3.93 -1.95 -8.23
C SER A 96 -4.22 -3.04 -7.19
N ILE A 97 -4.24 -2.68 -5.91
CA ILE A 97 -4.56 -3.62 -4.82
C ILE A 97 -6.00 -4.11 -4.95
N ALA A 98 -6.94 -3.20 -5.26
CA ALA A 98 -8.34 -3.57 -5.46
C ALA A 98 -8.53 -4.52 -6.66
N LEU A 99 -7.80 -4.29 -7.74
CA LEU A 99 -7.80 -5.15 -8.93
C LEU A 99 -7.19 -6.53 -8.66
N ASP A 100 -6.06 -6.60 -7.95
CA ASP A 100 -5.41 -7.86 -7.59
C ASP A 100 -6.33 -8.73 -6.69
N ILE A 101 -7.10 -8.10 -5.79
CA ILE A 101 -8.10 -8.78 -4.95
C ILE A 101 -9.20 -9.43 -5.81
N VAL A 102 -9.61 -8.82 -6.92
CA VAL A 102 -10.62 -9.42 -7.82
C VAL A 102 -10.01 -10.33 -8.89
N GLY A 103 -8.71 -10.62 -8.80
CA GLY A 103 -8.01 -11.55 -9.70
C GLY A 103 -7.55 -10.92 -11.02
N VAL A 104 -7.49 -9.60 -11.10
CA VAL A 104 -6.93 -8.89 -12.26
C VAL A 104 -5.50 -8.49 -11.92
N ASP A 105 -4.51 -9.02 -12.64
CA ASP A 105 -3.11 -8.61 -12.49
C ASP A 105 -2.98 -7.12 -12.82
N ALA A 106 -2.72 -6.31 -11.80
CA ALA A 106 -2.58 -4.88 -11.89
C ALA A 106 -1.16 -4.39 -11.60
N ALA A 107 -0.14 -5.25 -11.77
CA ALA A 107 1.26 -4.90 -11.54
C ALA A 107 1.69 -3.64 -12.30
N PHE A 108 1.25 -3.47 -13.56
CA PHE A 108 1.55 -2.25 -14.34
C PHE A 108 0.92 -0.99 -13.75
N VAL A 109 -0.28 -1.09 -13.18
CA VAL A 109 -0.96 0.04 -12.53
C VAL A 109 -0.22 0.43 -11.26
N ARG A 110 0.18 -0.56 -10.45
CA ARG A 110 1.02 -0.36 -9.25
C ARG A 110 2.33 0.31 -9.61
N LEU A 111 3.01 -0.24 -10.61
CA LEU A 111 4.30 0.25 -11.08
C LEU A 111 4.22 1.70 -11.58
N ALA A 112 3.17 2.07 -12.32
CA ALA A 112 2.93 3.46 -12.72
C ALA A 112 2.80 4.40 -11.51
N GLY A 113 2.09 3.98 -10.47
CA GLY A 113 1.99 4.72 -9.21
C GLY A 113 3.34 4.87 -8.50
N VAL A 114 4.14 3.80 -8.43
CA VAL A 114 5.48 3.80 -7.84
C VAL A 114 6.46 4.65 -8.64
N PHE A 115 6.38 4.67 -9.97
CA PHE A 115 7.24 5.52 -10.81
C PHE A 115 7.00 7.01 -10.57
N ILE A 116 5.75 7.42 -10.34
CA ILE A 116 5.45 8.81 -9.95
C ILE A 116 6.11 9.16 -8.61
N PHE A 117 6.15 8.21 -7.67
CA PHE A 117 6.87 8.37 -6.40
C PHE A 117 8.39 8.42 -6.58
N ALA A 118 8.95 7.60 -7.48
CA ALA A 118 10.38 7.59 -7.77
C ALA A 118 10.89 8.91 -8.39
N GLY A 119 10.00 9.71 -8.98
CA GLY A 119 10.30 11.06 -9.48
C GLY A 119 10.40 12.17 -8.42
N LEU A 120 10.26 11.83 -7.12
CA LEU A 120 10.54 12.73 -6.01
C LEU A 120 12.01 13.13 -5.90
#